data_AF-A0A848EAG2-F1
#
_entry.id   AF-A0A848EAG2-F1
#
_cell.length_a   1.000
_cell.length_b   1.000
_cell.length_c   1.000
_cell.angle_alpha   90.00
_cell.angle_beta   90.00
_cell.angle_gamma   90.00
#
_symmetry.space_group_name_H-M   'P 1'
#
loop_
_entity.id
_entity.type
_entity.pdbx_description
1 polymer ?
#
loop_
_entity_poly.entity_id
_entity_poly.type
_entity_poly.pdbx_seq_one_letter_code
_entity_poly.pdbx_strand_id
1 'polypeptide(L)'
;MLRLFLAVCCVASVMTQPAGAQALLNRDSWRPSFENDPQGGVLCVWSIYISIQRIGAVCFPEETAFQTALDETVRRMDDFIIANMPTTREVLDAARREGLRMSGTDEIVPQRCRGSDRRARDMLNMYRHSRMSGADSMRAEVDRLLATPRRPSMNPCL
;
A
#
# COMPACT_ATOMS: atom_id res chain seq x y z
N MET A 1 -6.44 -37.90 47.20
CA MET A 1 -5.47 -37.48 46.17
C MET A 1 -6.26 -36.94 44.98
N LEU A 2 -6.48 -35.62 44.93
CA LEU A 2 -7.33 -34.95 43.94
C LEU A 2 -6.43 -34.40 42.81
N ARG A 3 -6.56 -34.93 41.59
CA ARG A 3 -5.82 -34.49 40.41
C ARG A 3 -6.51 -33.28 39.79
N LEU A 4 -5.89 -32.11 39.91
CA LEU A 4 -6.31 -30.86 39.28
C LEU A 4 -5.84 -30.88 37.80
N PHE A 5 -6.77 -31.05 36.87
CA PHE A 5 -6.51 -30.87 35.44
C PHE A 5 -6.55 -29.37 35.12
N LEU A 6 -5.40 -28.76 34.87
CA LEU A 6 -5.31 -27.43 34.26
C LEU A 6 -5.68 -27.54 32.77
N ALA A 7 -6.87 -27.05 32.43
CA ALA A 7 -7.28 -26.81 31.06
C ALA A 7 -6.53 -25.58 30.52
N VAL A 8 -5.51 -25.81 29.70
CA VAL A 8 -4.85 -24.78 28.90
C VAL A 8 -5.83 -24.39 27.78
N CYS A 9 -6.58 -23.31 27.97
CA CYS A 9 -7.33 -22.68 26.90
C CYS A 9 -6.34 -22.00 25.94
N CYS A 10 -6.06 -22.67 24.82
CA CYS A 10 -5.45 -22.04 23.66
C CYS A 10 -6.36 -20.91 23.17
N VAL A 11 -6.01 -19.67 23.51
CA VAL A 11 -6.60 -18.48 22.88
C VAL A 11 -6.09 -18.44 21.43
N ALA A 12 -6.84 -19.04 20.53
CA ALA A 12 -6.67 -18.82 19.10
C ALA A 12 -6.96 -17.33 18.85
N SER A 13 -5.89 -16.55 18.72
CA SER A 13 -5.99 -15.15 18.33
C SER A 13 -6.43 -15.10 16.86
N VAL A 14 -7.74 -15.09 16.65
CA VAL A 14 -8.32 -14.68 15.38
C VAL A 14 -7.86 -13.25 15.14
N MET A 15 -6.98 -13.06 14.16
CA MET A 15 -6.58 -11.72 13.72
C MET A 15 -7.81 -11.05 13.07
N THR A 16 -8.68 -10.47 13.88
CA THR A 16 -9.77 -9.60 13.43
C THR A 16 -9.15 -8.38 12.78
N GLN A 17 -9.09 -8.35 11.46
CA GLN A 17 -8.72 -7.14 10.72
C GLN A 17 -9.74 -6.03 11.08
N PRO A 18 -9.30 -4.78 11.24
CA PRO A 18 -10.23 -3.68 11.49
C PRO A 18 -11.21 -3.57 10.32
N ALA A 19 -12.51 -3.52 10.63
CA ALA A 19 -13.61 -3.59 9.66
C ALA A 19 -13.55 -2.55 8.52
N GLY A 20 -12.71 -1.51 8.62
CA GLY A 20 -12.51 -0.50 7.58
C GLY A 20 -11.45 -0.84 6.52
N ALA A 21 -10.58 -1.82 6.75
CA ALA A 21 -9.44 -2.08 5.86
C ALA A 21 -9.90 -2.56 4.47
N GLN A 22 -10.85 -3.49 4.46
CA GLN A 22 -11.47 -3.98 3.24
C GLN A 22 -12.29 -2.87 2.56
N ALA A 23 -12.94 -1.99 3.32
CA ALA A 23 -13.76 -0.90 2.77
C ALA A 23 -12.97 0.09 1.91
N LEU A 24 -11.70 0.35 2.24
CA LEU A 24 -10.80 1.17 1.42
C LEU A 24 -10.51 0.55 0.04
N LEU A 25 -10.47 -0.78 0.00
CA LEU A 25 -10.22 -1.57 -1.21
C LEU A 25 -11.52 -2.05 -1.89
N ASN A 26 -12.69 -1.76 -1.31
CA ASN A 26 -13.99 -2.27 -1.75
C ASN A 26 -14.66 -1.39 -2.81
N ARG A 27 -15.69 -1.93 -3.46
CA ARG A 27 -16.42 -1.36 -4.61
C ARG A 27 -16.86 0.11 -4.48
N ASP A 28 -17.08 0.63 -3.27
CA ASP A 28 -17.45 2.04 -3.09
C ASP A 28 -16.27 3.02 -3.33
N SER A 29 -15.01 2.59 -3.17
CA SER A 29 -13.84 3.37 -3.58
C SER A 29 -13.62 3.35 -5.11
N TRP A 30 -14.30 2.43 -5.82
CA TRP A 30 -14.31 2.32 -7.28
C TRP A 30 -15.42 3.13 -7.94
N ARG A 31 -16.41 3.62 -7.19
CA ARG A 31 -17.41 4.54 -7.76
C ARG A 31 -16.62 5.77 -8.20
N PRO A 32 -16.71 6.17 -9.48
CA PRO A 32 -16.14 7.44 -9.92
C PRO A 32 -16.61 8.50 -8.92
N SER A 33 -15.73 9.38 -8.47
CA SER A 33 -16.24 10.69 -8.07
C SER A 33 -17.08 11.14 -9.26
N PHE A 34 -18.36 11.46 -9.05
CA PHE A 34 -19.19 11.97 -10.15
C PHE A 34 -18.62 13.27 -10.75
N GLU A 35 -17.61 13.83 -10.09
CA GLU A 35 -16.66 14.80 -10.59
C GLU A 35 -15.58 14.08 -11.41
N ASN A 36 -15.51 14.35 -12.72
CA ASN A 36 -14.46 13.91 -13.64
C ASN A 36 -13.08 14.48 -13.25
N ASP A 37 -12.59 14.14 -12.07
CA ASP A 37 -11.33 14.62 -11.55
C ASP A 37 -10.20 13.74 -12.12
N PRO A 38 -9.39 14.25 -13.06
CA PRO A 38 -8.28 13.49 -13.63
C PRO A 38 -7.24 13.10 -12.57
N GLN A 39 -7.30 13.67 -11.36
CA GLN A 39 -6.40 13.42 -10.25
C GLN A 39 -7.12 12.75 -9.06
N GLY A 40 -8.34 12.22 -9.25
CA GLY A 40 -9.10 11.55 -8.19
C GLY A 40 -8.47 10.25 -7.67
N GLY A 41 -7.63 9.60 -8.47
CA GLY A 41 -7.02 8.28 -8.28
C GLY A 41 -6.03 8.11 -7.14
N VAL A 42 -6.16 8.85 -6.05
CA VAL A 42 -5.23 8.86 -4.91
C VAL A 42 -5.03 7.46 -4.32
N LEU A 43 -6.10 6.66 -4.17
CA LEU A 43 -5.99 5.29 -3.63
C LEU A 43 -5.31 4.33 -4.61
N CYS A 44 -5.50 4.53 -5.92
CA CYS A 44 -4.79 3.73 -6.92
C CYS A 44 -3.28 4.00 -6.84
N VAL A 45 -2.85 5.27 -6.93
CA VAL A 45 -1.43 5.63 -6.85
C VAL A 45 -0.82 5.19 -5.52
N TRP A 46 -1.56 5.35 -4.41
CA TRP A 46 -1.14 4.87 -3.11
C TRP A 46 -0.88 3.36 -3.13
N SER A 47 -1.79 2.56 -3.70
CA SER A 47 -1.62 1.11 -3.78
C SER A 47 -0.42 0.69 -4.64
N ILE A 48 -0.09 1.45 -5.70
CA ILE A 48 1.11 1.25 -6.50
C ILE A 48 2.36 1.54 -5.67
N TYR A 49 2.40 2.66 -4.95
CA TYR A 49 3.58 3.08 -4.20
C TYR A 49 3.86 2.19 -2.99
N ILE A 50 2.85 1.67 -2.29
CA ILE A 50 3.07 0.68 -1.23
C ILE A 50 3.65 -0.63 -1.79
N SER A 51 3.27 -1.02 -3.01
CA SER A 51 3.87 -2.18 -3.68
C SER A 51 5.34 -1.92 -4.03
N ILE A 52 5.66 -0.74 -4.56
CA ILE A 52 7.05 -0.33 -4.85
C ILE A 52 7.89 -0.30 -3.57
N GLN A 53 7.34 0.20 -2.46
CA GLN A 53 8.01 0.19 -1.15
C GLN A 53 8.39 -1.22 -0.74
N ARG A 54 7.44 -2.15 -0.84
CA ARG A 54 7.68 -3.55 -0.48
C ARG A 54 8.72 -4.21 -1.38
N ILE A 55 8.69 -3.95 -2.68
CA ILE A 55 9.71 -4.43 -3.62
C ILE A 55 11.10 -3.87 -3.23
N GLY A 56 11.20 -2.56 -3.00
CA GLY A 56 12.45 -1.88 -2.65
C GLY A 56 13.06 -2.43 -1.37
N ALA A 57 12.27 -2.53 -0.31
CA ALA A 57 12.73 -3.01 0.99
C ALA A 57 13.26 -4.46 0.94
N VAL A 58 12.74 -5.30 0.05
CA VAL A 58 13.17 -6.70 -0.07
C VAL A 58 14.29 -6.89 -1.09
N CYS A 59 14.21 -6.21 -2.24
CA CYS A 59 15.07 -6.49 -3.38
C CYS A 59 16.20 -5.47 -3.60
N PHE A 60 16.11 -4.28 -3.03
CA PHE A 60 17.06 -3.18 -3.21
C PHE A 60 17.35 -2.45 -1.89
N PRO A 61 17.63 -3.15 -0.78
CA PRO A 61 17.78 -2.54 0.55
C PRO A 61 18.91 -1.49 0.62
N GLU A 62 19.90 -1.58 -0.27
CA GLU A 62 21.01 -0.64 -0.39
C GLU A 62 20.61 0.73 -0.98
N GLU A 63 19.48 0.83 -1.69
CA GLU A 63 19.01 2.06 -2.34
C GLU A 63 18.33 3.03 -1.36
N THR A 64 19.02 3.35 -0.27
CA THR A 64 18.49 4.07 0.89
C THR A 64 17.87 5.42 0.54
N ALA A 65 18.54 6.24 -0.29
CA ALA A 65 18.05 7.58 -0.63
C ALA A 65 16.69 7.57 -1.36
N PHE A 66 16.50 6.65 -2.31
CA PHE A 66 15.23 6.54 -3.02
C PHE A 66 14.15 5.92 -2.13
N GLN A 67 14.49 4.93 -1.32
CA GLN A 67 13.57 4.34 -0.35
C GLN A 67 13.08 5.36 0.68
N THR A 68 13.97 6.20 1.23
CA THR A 68 13.57 7.29 2.14
C THR A 68 12.61 8.26 1.47
N ALA A 69 12.88 8.67 0.22
CA ALA A 69 11.98 9.55 -0.50
C ALA A 69 10.61 8.90 -0.77
N LEU A 70 10.58 7.60 -1.05
CA LEU A 70 9.36 6.84 -1.26
C LEU A 70 8.55 6.70 0.04
N ASP A 71 9.22 6.46 1.17
CA ASP A 71 8.60 6.42 2.50
C ASP A 71 7.96 7.75 2.88
N GLU A 72 8.68 8.85 2.69
CA GLU A 72 8.14 10.19 2.89
C GLU A 72 6.93 10.46 2.01
N THR A 73 7.00 10.04 0.74
CA THR A 73 5.92 10.24 -0.24
C THR A 73 4.67 9.48 0.16
N VAL A 74 4.79 8.19 0.51
CA VAL A 74 3.65 7.40 0.96
C VAL A 74 3.07 7.93 2.27
N ARG A 75 3.90 8.40 3.21
CA ARG A 75 3.42 9.01 4.44
C ARG A 75 2.56 10.26 4.17
N ARG A 76 2.94 11.09 3.20
CA ARG A 76 2.14 12.25 2.79
C ARG A 76 0.79 11.85 2.19
N MET A 77 0.76 10.75 1.44
CA MET A 77 -0.49 10.19 0.91
C MET A 77 -1.36 9.65 2.04
N ASP A 78 -0.80 8.95 3.03
CA ASP A 78 -1.53 8.48 4.22
C ASP A 78 -2.17 9.67 4.96
N ASP A 79 -1.40 10.73 5.19
CA ASP A 79 -1.87 11.94 5.87
C ASP A 79 -3.02 12.60 5.09
N PHE A 80 -2.92 12.66 3.77
CA PHE A 80 -4.01 13.15 2.91
C PHE A 80 -5.26 12.28 2.99
N ILE A 81 -5.11 10.94 2.95
CA ILE A 81 -6.24 10.01 2.99
C ILE A 81 -6.98 10.14 4.33
N ILE A 82 -6.26 10.21 5.44
CA ILE A 82 -6.84 10.40 6.78
C ILE A 82 -7.57 11.75 6.87
N ALA A 83 -7.01 12.82 6.30
CA ALA A 83 -7.62 14.14 6.35
C ALA A 83 -8.91 14.26 5.51
N ASN A 84 -9.05 13.45 4.46
CA ASN A 84 -10.13 13.58 3.47
C ASN A 84 -11.10 12.38 3.42
N MET A 85 -10.98 11.42 4.33
CA MET A 85 -11.86 10.26 4.44
C MET A 85 -11.99 9.83 5.92
N PRO A 86 -13.16 9.37 6.39
CA PRO A 86 -13.31 8.85 7.74
C PRO A 86 -12.58 7.51 7.90
N THR A 87 -11.27 7.56 8.11
CA THR A 87 -10.39 6.42 8.34
C THR A 87 -9.34 6.75 9.41
N THR A 88 -8.60 5.75 9.87
CA THR A 88 -7.49 5.92 10.82
C THR A 88 -6.20 5.32 10.25
N ARG A 89 -5.07 5.59 10.91
CA ARG A 89 -3.78 5.01 10.53
C ARG A 89 -3.79 3.49 10.65
N GLU A 90 -4.42 2.95 11.69
CA GLU A 90 -4.55 1.50 11.90
C GLU A 90 -5.35 0.82 10.79
N VAL A 91 -6.40 1.50 10.30
CA VAL A 91 -7.20 1.04 9.16
C VAL A 91 -6.38 1.08 7.87
N LEU A 92 -5.60 2.14 7.64
CA LEU A 92 -4.69 2.22 6.48
C LEU A 92 -3.60 1.16 6.50
N ASP A 93 -3.00 0.89 7.66
CA ASP A 93 -1.99 -0.14 7.80
C ASP A 93 -2.55 -1.53 7.52
N ALA A 94 -3.80 -1.79 7.95
CA ALA A 94 -4.50 -3.01 7.61
C ALA A 94 -4.83 -3.11 6.12
N ALA A 95 -5.29 -2.02 5.49
CA ALA A 95 -5.53 -1.97 4.05
C ALA A 95 -4.25 -2.16 3.24
N ARG A 96 -3.11 -1.62 3.71
CA ARG A 96 -1.79 -1.81 3.11
C ARG A 96 -1.41 -3.29 3.11
N ARG A 97 -1.53 -3.96 4.25
CA ARG A 97 -1.25 -5.42 4.35
C ARG A 97 -2.15 -6.22 3.40
N GLU A 98 -3.44 -5.90 3.38
CA GLU A 98 -4.40 -6.59 2.52
C GLU A 98 -4.14 -6.32 1.03
N GLY A 99 -3.83 -5.09 0.64
CA GLY A 99 -3.49 -4.72 -0.73
C GLY A 99 -2.20 -5.40 -1.22
N LEU A 100 -1.18 -5.50 -0.37
CA LEU A 100 0.04 -6.26 -0.67
C LEU A 100 -0.26 -7.76 -0.86
N ARG A 101 -1.16 -8.32 -0.05
CA ARG A 101 -1.63 -9.71 -0.19
C ARG A 101 -2.42 -9.94 -1.47
N MET A 102 -3.36 -9.07 -1.79
CA MET A 102 -4.18 -9.17 -3.00
C MET A 102 -3.34 -9.02 -4.27
N SER A 103 -2.35 -8.12 -4.27
CA SER A 103 -1.38 -7.96 -5.36
C SER A 103 -0.30 -9.03 -5.37
N GLY A 104 -0.23 -9.92 -4.36
CA GLY A 104 0.84 -10.89 -4.11
C GLY A 104 2.24 -10.29 -4.02
N THR A 105 2.32 -9.00 -3.66
CA THR A 105 3.57 -8.29 -3.38
C THR A 105 4.13 -8.69 -2.01
N ASP A 106 3.28 -9.12 -1.09
CA ASP A 106 3.70 -9.66 0.21
C ASP A 106 4.55 -10.94 0.08
N GLU A 107 4.28 -11.76 -0.93
CA GLU A 107 5.06 -12.94 -1.31
C GLU A 107 6.44 -12.63 -1.92
N ILE A 108 6.80 -11.36 -2.09
CA ILE A 108 8.14 -11.00 -2.54
C ILE A 108 9.14 -11.37 -1.45
N VAL A 109 10.02 -12.30 -1.82
CA VAL A 109 11.14 -12.81 -1.04
C VAL A 109 12.43 -12.61 -1.82
N PRO A 110 13.61 -12.56 -1.16
CA PRO A 110 14.89 -12.31 -1.83
C PRO A 110 15.16 -13.20 -3.06
N GLN A 111 14.66 -14.43 -3.07
CA GLN A 111 14.80 -15.36 -4.20
C GLN A 111 14.09 -14.88 -5.47
N ARG A 112 12.95 -14.18 -5.33
CA ARG A 112 12.18 -13.62 -6.45
C ARG A 112 12.80 -12.34 -7.02
N CYS A 113 13.73 -11.71 -6.31
CA CYS A 113 14.43 -10.50 -6.77
C CYS A 113 15.34 -10.72 -7.99
N ARG A 114 15.52 -11.98 -8.41
CA ARG A 114 16.22 -12.37 -9.64
C ARG A 114 15.33 -12.42 -10.88
N GLY A 115 14.03 -12.15 -10.76
CA GLY A 115 13.09 -12.20 -11.89
C GLY A 115 12.75 -13.63 -12.35
N SER A 116 12.65 -14.56 -11.39
CA SER A 116 12.44 -16.00 -11.59
C SER A 116 11.23 -16.36 -12.44
N ASP A 117 10.21 -15.49 -12.47
CA ASP A 117 9.00 -15.66 -13.27
C ASP A 117 8.53 -14.30 -13.81
N ARG A 118 7.49 -14.31 -14.65
CA ARG A 118 6.95 -13.09 -15.28
C ARG A 118 6.50 -12.07 -14.24
N ARG A 119 5.79 -12.52 -13.20
CA ARG A 119 5.26 -11.62 -12.16
C ARG A 119 6.40 -10.95 -11.40
N ALA A 120 7.42 -11.73 -11.01
CA ALA A 120 8.61 -11.19 -10.36
C ALA A 120 9.31 -10.14 -11.24
N ARG A 121 9.42 -10.36 -12.56
CA ARG A 121 9.98 -9.37 -13.49
C ARG A 121 9.13 -8.11 -13.58
N ASP A 122 7.81 -8.25 -13.71
CA ASP A 122 6.90 -7.11 -13.81
C ASP A 122 7.01 -6.22 -12.55
N MET A 123 7.05 -6.83 -11.37
CA MET A 123 7.24 -6.11 -10.09
C MET A 123 8.60 -5.42 -10.00
N LEU A 124 9.68 -6.09 -10.38
CA LEU A 124 11.02 -5.48 -10.40
C LEU A 124 11.10 -4.33 -11.40
N ASN A 125 10.41 -4.44 -12.54
CA ASN A 125 10.34 -3.38 -13.55
C ASN A 125 9.59 -2.17 -13.02
N MET A 126 8.51 -2.34 -12.24
CA MET A 126 7.82 -1.22 -11.57
C MET A 126 8.77 -0.43 -10.66
N TYR A 127 9.54 -1.12 -9.82
CA TYR A 127 10.52 -0.46 -8.95
C TYR A 127 11.59 0.26 -9.76
N ARG A 128 12.22 -0.44 -10.72
CA ARG A 128 13.28 0.14 -11.54
C ARG A 128 12.80 1.34 -12.35
N HIS A 129 11.60 1.28 -12.93
CA HIS A 129 11.02 2.40 -13.65
C HIS A 129 10.85 3.62 -12.75
N SER A 130 10.25 3.43 -11.58
CA SER A 130 10.06 4.50 -10.58
C SER A 130 11.40 5.07 -10.13
N ARG A 131 12.39 4.20 -9.92
CA ARG A 131 13.75 4.58 -9.52
C ARG A 131 14.47 5.38 -10.60
N MET A 132 14.33 5.00 -11.87
CA MET A 132 14.90 5.70 -13.01
C MET A 132 14.27 7.09 -13.21
N SER A 133 12.96 7.21 -13.03
CA SER A 133 12.26 8.51 -13.05
C SER A 133 12.72 9.43 -11.92
N GLY A 134 13.14 8.85 -10.79
CA GLY A 134 13.80 9.55 -9.70
C GLY A 134 12.84 10.15 -8.66
N ALA A 135 13.40 10.47 -7.49
CA ALA A 135 12.64 10.92 -6.33
C ALA A 135 11.90 12.25 -6.58
N ASP A 136 12.50 13.18 -7.33
CA ASP A 136 11.89 14.49 -7.58
C ASP A 136 10.67 14.39 -8.51
N SER A 137 10.73 13.52 -9.52
CA SER A 137 9.57 13.25 -10.39
C SER A 137 8.42 12.64 -9.58
N MET A 138 8.73 11.66 -8.72
CA MET A 138 7.75 11.03 -7.83
C MET A 138 7.12 12.04 -6.87
N ARG A 139 7.92 12.91 -6.25
CA ARG A 139 7.42 13.98 -5.38
C ARG A 139 6.52 14.94 -6.14
N ALA A 140 6.92 15.40 -7.32
CA ALA A 140 6.13 16.31 -8.14
C ALA A 140 4.82 15.68 -8.65
N GLU A 141 4.80 14.39 -8.92
CA GLU A 141 3.58 13.64 -9.24
C GLU A 141 2.62 13.64 -8.04
N VAL A 142 3.11 13.30 -6.85
CA VAL A 142 2.29 13.29 -5.63
C VAL A 142 1.87 14.69 -5.21
N ASP A 143 2.71 15.71 -5.38
CA ASP A 143 2.34 17.10 -5.12
C ASP A 143 1.13 17.53 -5.94
N ARG A 144 1.11 17.19 -7.24
CA ARG A 144 -0.05 17.45 -8.12
C ARG A 144 -1.26 16.64 -7.66
N LEU A 145 -1.07 15.35 -7.42
CA LEU A 145 -2.13 14.44 -6.99
C LEU A 145 -2.79 14.85 -5.67
N LEU A 146 -2.06 15.49 -4.76
CA LEU A 146 -2.56 15.92 -3.45
C LEU A 146 -2.89 17.42 -3.38
N ALA A 147 -2.74 18.16 -4.48
CA ALA A 147 -2.90 19.63 -4.50
C ALA A 147 -4.32 20.10 -4.17
N THR A 148 -5.34 19.26 -4.40
CA THR A 148 -6.74 19.58 -4.13
C THR A 148 -7.28 18.63 -3.06
N PRO A 149 -7.72 19.13 -1.88
CA PRO A 149 -8.41 18.33 -0.88
C PRO A 149 -9.68 17.72 -1.46
N ARG A 150 -9.76 16.39 -1.47
CA ARG A 150 -10.89 15.62 -2.02
C ARG A 150 -10.92 14.24 -1.42
N ARG A 151 -12.10 13.61 -1.46
CA ARG A 151 -12.23 12.21 -1.08
C ARG A 151 -11.36 11.35 -2.01
N PRO A 152 -10.39 10.58 -1.49
CA PRO A 152 -9.52 9.76 -2.33
C PRO A 152 -10.31 8.59 -2.94
N SER A 153 -10.10 8.31 -4.22
CA SER A 153 -10.75 7.21 -4.96
C SER A 153 -9.74 6.32 -5.68
N MET A 154 -10.20 5.16 -6.13
CA MET A 154 -9.41 4.25 -6.98
C MET A 154 -9.31 4.74 -8.42
N ASN A 155 -10.31 5.48 -8.91
CA ASN A 155 -10.38 5.96 -10.29
C ASN A 155 -10.20 7.48 -10.39
N PRO A 156 -9.61 7.99 -11.49
CA PRO A 156 -8.96 7.23 -12.56
C PRO A 156 -7.66 6.58 -12.06
N CYS A 157 -7.38 5.36 -12.52
CA CYS A 157 -6.13 4.65 -12.28
C CYS A 157 -5.41 4.60 -13.64
N LEU A 158 -4.24 5.27 -13.73
CA LEU A 158 -3.37 5.42 -14.90
C LEU A 158 -3.95 4.99 -16.27
#